data_AF-A0AA50URF9-F1
#
_entry.id   AF-A0AA50URF9-F1
#
_cell.length_a   1.000
_cell.length_b   1.000
_cell.length_c   1.000
_cell.angle_alpha   90.00
_cell.angle_beta   90.00
_cell.angle_gamma   90.00
#
_symmetry.space_group_name_H-M   'P 1'
#
loop_
_entity.id
_entity.type
_entity.pdbx_description
1 polymer ?
#
loop_
_entity_poly.entity_id
_entity_poly.type
_entity_poly.pdbx_seq_one_letter_code
_entity_poly.pdbx_strand_id
1 'polypeptide(L)'
;VTITGFDLTSYRQCLTKWNHAAETMHAQCRALGPRCLAVRYESLVLAPEATLRRVLRFLDLRWDDSVLHHERYINQPNGVALS
;
A
#
# COMPACT_ATOMS: atom_id res chain seq x y z
N VAL A 1 2.37 -9.86 15.36
CA VAL A 1 3.42 -9.33 14.46
C VAL A 1 4.19 -8.26 15.21
N THR A 2 5.49 -8.42 15.41
CA THR A 2 6.37 -7.39 15.96
C THR A 2 7.25 -6.85 14.84
N ILE A 3 7.31 -5.53 14.68
CA ILE A 3 8.21 -4.91 13.70
C ILE A 3 9.59 -4.83 14.35
N THR A 4 10.55 -5.59 13.83
CA THR A 4 11.92 -5.64 14.39
C THR A 4 12.48 -4.23 14.53
N GLY A 5 12.99 -3.92 15.72
CA GLY A 5 13.54 -2.62 16.03
C GLY A 5 12.52 -1.56 16.44
N PHE A 6 11.22 -1.82 16.51
CA PHE A 6 10.25 -0.87 17.08
C PHE A 6 9.93 -1.24 18.53
N ASP A 7 10.17 -0.33 19.47
CA ASP A 7 9.58 -0.39 20.81
C ASP A 7 8.10 0.03 20.75
N LEU A 8 7.21 -0.95 20.68
CA LEU A 8 5.77 -0.74 20.56
C LEU A 8 5.10 -0.14 21.81
N THR A 9 5.82 -0.05 22.93
CA THR A 9 5.33 0.64 24.13
C THR A 9 5.59 2.15 24.09
N SER A 10 6.45 2.62 23.17
CA SER A 10 6.86 4.01 23.04
C SER A 10 6.34 4.63 21.75
N TYR A 11 5.19 5.31 21.82
CA TYR A 11 4.64 6.09 20.70
C TYR A 11 5.67 7.04 20.08
N ARG A 12 6.47 7.70 20.92
CA ARG A 12 7.54 8.59 20.46
C ARG A 12 8.55 7.85 19.59
N GLN A 13 9.06 6.71 20.07
CA GLN A 13 10.05 5.95 19.29
C GLN A 13 9.43 5.40 18.00
N CYS A 14 8.21 4.87 18.07
CA CYS A 14 7.49 4.38 16.89
C CYS A 14 7.34 5.47 15.82
N LEU A 15 6.86 6.66 16.19
CA LEU A 15 6.66 7.76 15.25
C LEU A 15 7.99 8.30 14.70
N THR A 16 9.05 8.38 15.51
CA THR A 16 10.38 8.77 15.02
C THR A 16 10.91 7.78 13.98
N LYS A 17 10.81 6.47 14.24
CA LYS A 17 11.27 5.43 13.31
C LYS A 17 10.40 5.35 12.06
N TRP A 18 9.08 5.47 12.22
CA TRP A 18 8.14 5.57 11.11
C TRP A 18 8.49 6.75 10.21
N ASN A 19 8.74 7.93 10.78
CA ASN A 19 9.08 9.12 10.02
C ASN A 19 10.34 8.90 9.19
N HIS A 20 11.40 8.38 9.80
CA HIS A 20 12.66 8.11 9.10
C HIS A 20 12.49 7.11 7.93
N ALA A 21 11.74 6.03 8.16
CA ALA A 21 11.46 5.03 7.13
C ALA A 21 10.60 5.61 5.99
N ALA A 22 9.49 6.28 6.33
CA ALA A 22 8.57 6.88 5.38
C ALA A 22 9.26 7.96 4.53
N GLU A 23 10.06 8.83 5.15
CA GLU A 23 10.82 9.88 4.47
C GLU A 23 11.80 9.29 3.45
N THR A 24 12.55 8.25 3.84
CA THR A 24 13.50 7.57 2.95
C THR A 24 12.80 6.93 1.76
N MET A 25 11.75 6.15 1.99
CA MET A 25 10.95 5.52 0.93
C MET A 25 10.31 6.55 0.01
N HIS A 26 9.78 7.64 0.57
CA HIS A 26 9.18 8.72 -0.20
C HIS A 26 10.20 9.47 -1.05
N ALA A 27 11.38 9.78 -0.51
CA ALA A 27 12.47 10.42 -1.25
C ALA A 27 12.92 9.57 -2.44
N GLN A 28 13.10 8.27 -2.24
CA GLN A 28 13.43 7.32 -3.31
C GLN A 28 12.33 7.25 -4.38
N CYS A 29 11.06 7.16 -3.96
CA CYS A 29 9.93 7.16 -4.88
C CYS A 29 9.90 8.42 -5.75
N ARG A 30 10.13 9.61 -5.17
CA ARG A 30 10.22 10.86 -5.93
C ARG A 30 11.38 10.86 -6.93
N ALA A 31 12.55 10.34 -6.53
CA ALA A 31 13.72 10.25 -7.41
C ALA A 31 13.49 9.32 -8.61
N LEU A 32 12.65 8.31 -8.47
CA LEU A 32 12.27 7.40 -9.56
C LEU A 32 11.30 8.03 -10.58
N GLY A 33 10.66 9.15 -10.23
CA GLY A 33 9.72 9.88 -11.08
C GLY A 33 8.55 8.99 -11.55
N PRO A 34 8.32 8.85 -12.87
CA PRO A 34 7.16 8.11 -13.41
C PRO A 34 7.21 6.60 -13.15
N ARG A 35 8.28 6.08 -12.53
CA ARG A 35 8.42 4.66 -12.19
C ARG A 35 7.95 4.34 -10.77
N CYS A 36 7.49 5.33 -10.00
CA CYS A 36 6.90 5.10 -8.68
C CYS A 36 5.60 5.89 -8.51
N LEU A 37 4.59 5.23 -7.95
CA LEU A 37 3.30 5.84 -7.62
C LEU A 37 3.09 5.79 -6.10
N ALA A 38 3.09 6.96 -5.45
CA ALA A 38 2.65 7.06 -4.06
C ALA A 38 1.12 6.98 -3.99
N VAL A 39 0.60 5.99 -3.23
CA VAL A 39 -0.83 5.79 -2.99
C VAL A 39 -1.13 6.09 -1.53
N ARG A 40 -2.03 7.05 -1.28
CA ARG A 40 -2.47 7.38 0.07
C ARG A 40 -3.56 6.41 0.53
N TYR A 41 -3.34 5.80 1.68
CA TYR A 41 -4.28 4.83 2.26
C TYR A 41 -5.66 5.45 2.48
N GLU A 42 -5.75 6.68 3.00
CA GLU A 42 -7.03 7.32 3.30
C GLU A 42 -7.83 7.58 2.02
N SER A 43 -7.15 7.96 0.92
CA SER A 43 -7.79 8.11 -0.38
C SER A 43 -8.28 6.78 -0.95
N LEU A 44 -7.50 5.70 -0.76
CA LEU A 44 -7.88 4.36 -1.20
C LEU A 44 -9.16 3.88 -0.49
N VAL A 45 -9.26 4.03 0.83
CA VAL A 45 -10.44 3.55 1.56
C VAL A 45 -11.68 4.42 1.35
N LEU A 46 -11.52 5.73 1.15
CA LEU A 46 -12.64 6.65 0.90
C LEU A 46 -13.15 6.59 -0.54
N ALA A 47 -12.27 6.31 -1.51
CA ALA A 47 -12.59 6.27 -2.93
C ALA A 47 -11.83 5.14 -3.64
N PRO A 48 -12.19 3.86 -3.37
CA PRO A 48 -11.42 2.70 -3.81
C PRO A 48 -11.36 2.58 -5.33
N GLU A 49 -12.48 2.71 -6.03
CA GLU A 49 -12.51 2.60 -7.50
C GLU A 49 -11.66 3.67 -8.17
N ALA A 50 -11.84 4.94 -7.81
CA ALA A 50 -11.07 6.04 -8.39
C ALA A 50 -9.56 5.85 -8.16
N THR A 51 -9.18 5.40 -6.96
CA THR A 51 -7.77 5.13 -6.61
C THR A 51 -7.22 3.94 -7.38
N LEU A 52 -7.93 2.82 -7.44
CA LEU A 52 -7.47 1.60 -8.12
C LEU A 52 -7.44 1.76 -9.64
N ARG A 53 -8.37 2.51 -10.25
CA ARG A 53 -8.29 2.89 -11.67
C ARG A 53 -7.00 3.66 -11.98
N ARG A 54 -6.58 4.56 -11.10
CA ARG A 54 -5.30 5.27 -11.24
C ARG A 54 -4.10 4.33 -11.09
N VAL A 55 -4.15 3.40 -10.14
CA VAL A 55 -3.08 2.41 -9.92
C VAL A 55 -2.93 1.47 -11.12
N LEU A 56 -4.00 0.86 -11.61
CA LEU A 56 -3.93 -0.06 -12.75
C LEU A 56 -3.46 0.64 -14.03
N ARG A 57 -3.90 1.89 -14.27
CA ARG A 57 -3.40 2.70 -15.38
C ARG A 57 -1.90 2.98 -15.26
N PHE A 58 -1.39 3.23 -14.05
CA PHE A 58 0.05 3.41 -13.83
C PHE A 58 0.84 2.13 -14.11
N LEU A 59 0.27 0.96 -13.81
CA LEU A 59 0.87 -0.35 -14.08
C LEU A 59 0.67 -0.86 -15.51
N ASP A 60 -0.01 -0.09 -16.38
CA ASP A 60 -0.42 -0.49 -17.72
C ASP A 60 -1.26 -1.78 -17.75
N LEU A 61 -2.17 -1.91 -16.78
CA LEU A 61 -3.10 -3.04 -16.67
C LEU A 61 -4.53 -2.61 -17.03
N ARG A 62 -5.28 -3.53 -17.65
CA ARG A 62 -6.72 -3.34 -17.91
C ARG A 62 -7.48 -3.31 -16.59
N TRP A 63 -8.57 -2.54 -16.56
CA TRP A 63 -9.49 -2.52 -15.43
C TRP A 63 -10.24 -3.86 -15.30
N ASP A 64 -10.42 -4.31 -14.06
CA ASP A 64 -11.23 -5.47 -13.69
C ASP A 64 -11.95 -5.16 -12.36
N ASP A 65 -13.25 -5.38 -12.27
CA ASP A 65 -14.06 -5.08 -11.08
C ASP A 65 -13.67 -5.92 -9.86
N SER A 66 -13.00 -7.06 -10.06
CA SER A 66 -12.54 -7.94 -8.98
C SER A 66 -11.62 -7.23 -7.96
N VAL A 67 -10.93 -6.16 -8.36
CA VAL A 67 -10.05 -5.39 -7.45
C VAL A 67 -10.83 -4.67 -6.34
N LEU A 68 -12.14 -4.48 -6.51
CA LEU A 68 -13.04 -3.92 -5.49
C LEU A 68 -13.63 -5.00 -4.57
N HIS A 69 -13.47 -6.27 -4.92
CA HIS A 69 -14.07 -7.42 -4.26
C HIS A 69 -13.01 -8.46 -3.84
N HIS A 70 -11.83 -7.98 -3.44
CA HIS A 70 -10.68 -8.82 -3.08
C HIS A 70 -11.02 -9.89 -2.02
N GLU A 71 -11.98 -9.60 -1.13
CA GLU A 71 -12.45 -10.51 -0.10
C GLU A 71 -13.03 -11.82 -0.64
N ARG A 72 -13.58 -11.81 -1.86
CA ARG A 72 -14.19 -12.99 -2.50
C ARG A 72 -13.15 -13.99 -3.01
N TYR A 73 -11.88 -13.57 -3.10
CA TYR A 73 -10.79 -14.35 -3.66
C TYR A 73 -9.81 -14.86 -2.60
N ILE A 74 -10.09 -14.62 -1.31
CA ILE A 74 -9.29 -15.16 -0.20
C ILE A 74 -9.52 -16.68 -0.14
N ASN A 75 -8.43 -17.45 -0.04
CA ASN A 75 -8.44 -18.93 0.04
C ASN A 75 -9.14 -19.64 -1.13
N GLN A 76 -9.30 -18.97 -2.27
CA GLN A 76 -9.80 -19.57 -3.51
C GLN A 76 -8.65 -20.13 -4.36
N PRO A 77 -8.91 -21.06 -5.31
CA PRO A 77 -7.92 -21.48 -6.30
C PRO A 77 -7.36 -20.26 -7.05
N ASN A 78 -6.02 -20.11 -7.08
CA ASN A 78 -5.30 -18.93 -7.61
C ASN A 78 -5.54 -17.61 -6.84
N GLY A 79 -6.17 -17.67 -5.67
CA GLY A 79 -6.40 -16.55 -4.77
C GLY A 79 -5.26 -16.37 -3.74
N VAL A 80 -5.37 -15.31 -2.93
CA VAL A 80 -4.41 -15.08 -1.84
C VAL A 80 -4.75 -16.03 -0.69
N ALA A 81 -3.79 -16.85 -0.28
CA ALA A 81 -3.88 -17.64 0.93
C ALA A 81 -3.55 -16.76 2.14
N LEU A 82 -4.46 -16.70 3.12
CA LEU A 82 -4.18 -16.07 4.41
C LEU A 82 -3.88 -17.18 5.42
N SER A 83 -2.63 -17.22 5.89
CA SER A 83 -2.12 -18.11 6.95
C SER A 83 -2.38 -17.55 8.34
#